data_AF-A0A0S7WH27-F1
#
_entry.id   AF-A0A0S7WH27-F1
#
_cell.length_a   1.000
_cell.length_b   1.000
_cell.length_c   1.000
_cell.angle_alpha   90.00
_cell.angle_beta   90.00
_cell.angle_gamma   90.00
#
_symmetry.space_group_name_H-M   'P 1'
#
loop_
_entity.id
_entity.type
_entity.pdbx_description
1 polymer ?
#
loop_
_entity_poly.entity_id
_entity_poly.type
_entity_poly.pdbx_seq_one_letter_code
_entity_poly.pdbx_strand_id
1 'polypeptide(L)'
;MKELSPTVIALVKRKIVEDFPEFADVEPTCSLKKTQSAIGERLHLSLPKRVEEVYVLTFRKELAAEDLVLPRVVRATVTGDGKVIKVSVSK
;
A
#
# COMPACT_ATOMS: atom_id res chain seq x y z
N MET A 1 -6.21 -12.86 13.79
CA MET A 1 -5.95 -12.24 12.46
C MET A 1 -4.44 -12.01 12.41
N LYS A 2 -3.73 -12.41 11.34
CA LYS A 2 -2.28 -12.11 11.23
C LYS A 2 -2.13 -10.64 10.86
N GLU A 3 -1.81 -9.82 11.84
CA GLU A 3 -1.52 -8.40 11.65
C GLU A 3 -0.12 -8.25 11.03
N LEU A 4 0.02 -7.35 10.06
CA LEU A 4 1.33 -7.00 9.52
C LEU A 4 2.14 -6.36 10.65
N SER A 5 3.41 -6.72 10.81
CA SER A 5 4.22 -6.17 11.89
C SER A 5 4.26 -4.65 11.82
N PRO A 6 4.09 -3.93 12.96
CA PRO A 6 4.05 -2.47 12.98
C PRO A 6 5.34 -1.84 12.44
N THR A 7 6.48 -2.52 12.59
CA THR A 7 7.77 -2.14 12.00
C THR A 7 7.72 -2.07 10.47
N VAL A 8 7.03 -3.00 9.83
CA VAL A 8 6.89 -3.04 8.37
C VAL A 8 6.01 -1.87 7.91
N ILE A 9 4.90 -1.63 8.61
CA ILE A 9 4.00 -0.51 8.30
C ILE A 9 4.78 0.81 8.40
N ALA A 10 5.60 0.98 9.44
CA ALA A 10 6.43 2.17 9.62
C ALA A 10 7.46 2.36 8.50
N LEU A 11 8.13 1.28 8.07
CA LEU A 11 9.08 1.31 6.94
C LEU A 11 8.41 1.72 5.64
N VAL A 12 7.25 1.14 5.34
CA VAL A 12 6.51 1.45 4.10
C VAL A 12 5.96 2.86 4.17
N LYS A 13 5.43 3.28 5.33
CA LYS A 13 4.98 4.66 5.55
C LYS A 13 6.12 5.65 5.29
N ARG A 14 7.31 5.44 5.86
CA ARG A 14 8.48 6.31 5.59
C ARG A 14 8.76 6.43 4.10
N LYS A 15 8.82 5.30 3.39
CA LYS A 15 9.07 5.30 1.95
C LYS A 15 7.99 6.05 1.15
N ILE A 16 6.73 5.86 1.50
CA ILE A 16 5.62 6.59 0.88
C ILE A 16 5.68 8.09 1.20
N VAL A 17 6.11 8.47 2.39
CA VAL A 17 6.28 9.88 2.79
C VAL A 17 7.47 10.53 2.08
N GLU A 18 8.54 9.78 1.79
CA GLU A 18 9.66 10.26 0.97
C GLU A 18 9.20 10.60 -0.45
N ASP A 19 8.38 9.76 -1.08
CA ASP A 19 7.83 9.99 -2.42
C ASP A 19 6.63 10.97 -2.41
N PHE A 20 5.84 10.97 -1.33
CA PHE A 20 4.59 11.71 -1.17
C PHE A 20 4.50 12.32 0.25
N PRO A 21 5.22 13.43 0.51
CA PRO A 21 5.32 14.02 1.86
C PRO A 21 3.97 14.46 2.41
N GLU A 22 3.01 14.74 1.53
CA GLU A 22 1.63 15.02 1.85
C GLU A 22 0.95 13.91 2.70
N PHE A 23 1.43 12.66 2.68
CA PHE A 23 0.87 11.56 3.48
C PHE A 23 1.55 11.35 4.85
N ALA A 24 2.44 12.25 5.30
CA ALA A 24 3.13 12.14 6.60
C ALA A 24 2.17 11.95 7.78
N ASP A 25 1.11 12.75 7.82
CA ASP A 25 0.09 12.74 8.87
C ASP A 25 -1.02 11.70 8.64
N VAL A 26 -0.95 10.93 7.56
CA VAL A 26 -1.99 9.95 7.22
C VAL A 26 -1.61 8.59 7.80
N GLU A 27 -2.58 7.96 8.46
CA GLU A 27 -2.44 6.57 8.87
C GLU A 27 -2.92 5.65 7.75
N PRO A 28 -2.07 4.73 7.25
CA PRO A 28 -2.50 3.79 6.24
C PRO A 28 -3.47 2.77 6.83
N THR A 29 -4.55 2.51 6.11
CA THR A 29 -5.40 1.36 6.40
C THR A 29 -4.72 0.10 5.85
N CYS A 30 -4.43 -0.87 6.73
CA CYS A 30 -3.87 -2.15 6.34
C CYS A 30 -4.97 -3.17 6.08
N SER A 31 -4.99 -3.74 4.88
CA SER A 31 -5.90 -4.83 4.51
C SER A 31 -5.12 -6.05 4.06
N LEU A 32 -5.35 -7.19 4.71
CA LEU A 32 -4.80 -8.48 4.27
C LEU A 32 -5.53 -8.91 3.00
N LYS A 33 -4.77 -9.12 1.93
CA LYS A 33 -5.28 -9.65 0.67
C LYS A 33 -4.69 -11.03 0.47
N LYS A 34 -5.44 -12.06 0.87
CA LYS A 34 -5.03 -13.45 0.61
C LYS A 34 -5.04 -13.67 -0.90
N THR A 35 -3.87 -13.93 -1.46
CA THR A 35 -3.74 -14.29 -2.87
C THR A 35 -4.15 -15.74 -3.04
N GLN A 36 -5.41 -15.98 -3.38
CA GLN A 36 -5.73 -17.19 -4.15
C GLN A 36 -4.98 -17.07 -5.48
N SER A 37 -4.37 -18.15 -5.95
CA SER A 37 -3.41 -18.23 -7.08
C SER A 37 -3.71 -17.38 -8.34
N ALA A 38 -4.93 -16.90 -8.54
CA ALA A 38 -5.36 -16.07 -9.66
C ALA A 38 -4.90 -14.59 -9.62
N ILE A 39 -4.39 -14.07 -8.50
CA ILE A 39 -3.98 -12.65 -8.41
C ILE A 39 -2.61 -12.39 -9.08
N GLY A 40 -1.75 -13.41 -9.18
CA GLY A 40 -0.47 -13.30 -9.89
C GLY A 40 -0.63 -12.93 -11.37
N GLU A 41 -1.66 -13.47 -12.02
CA GLU A 41 -1.99 -13.17 -13.42
C GLU A 41 -2.54 -11.76 -13.63
N ARG A 42 -3.41 -11.27 -12.74
CA ARG A 42 -4.07 -9.97 -12.91
C ARG A 42 -3.19 -8.76 -12.59
N LEU A 43 -2.10 -8.93 -11.86
CA LEU A 43 -1.23 -7.81 -11.48
C LEU A 43 0.01 -7.65 -12.37
N HIS A 44 0.24 -8.54 -13.35
CA HIS A 44 1.51 -8.62 -14.12
C HIS A 44 2.75 -8.61 -13.21
N LEU A 45 2.60 -9.15 -12.00
CA LEU A 45 3.70 -9.26 -11.05
C LEU A 45 4.23 -10.68 -11.19
N SER A 46 5.50 -10.82 -11.56
CA SER A 46 6.26 -12.05 -11.42
C SER A 46 6.48 -12.35 -9.93
N LEU A 47 5.40 -12.58 -9.20
CA LEU A 47 5.42 -13.00 -7.81
C LEU A 47 5.88 -14.46 -7.78
N PRO A 48 6.86 -14.82 -6.95
CA PRO A 48 7.20 -16.22 -6.74
C PRO A 48 5.94 -16.95 -6.28
N LYS A 49 5.72 -18.18 -6.78
CA LYS A 49 4.50 -19.01 -6.61
C LYS A 49 4.05 -19.28 -5.15
N ARG A 50 4.70 -18.70 -4.14
CA ARG A 50 4.51 -18.89 -2.70
C ARG A 50 4.39 -17.59 -1.89
N VAL A 51 3.95 -16.48 -2.48
CA VAL A 51 3.54 -15.36 -1.63
C VAL A 51 2.12 -15.67 -1.15
N GLU A 52 1.99 -16.36 0.00
CA GLU A 52 0.69 -16.76 0.56
C GLU A 52 -0.08 -15.58 1.17
N GLU A 53 0.63 -14.54 1.61
CA GLU A 53 0.05 -13.40 2.32
C GLU A 53 0.64 -12.08 1.79
N VAL A 54 -0.17 -11.31 1.07
CA VAL A 54 0.14 -9.91 0.72
C VAL A 54 -0.80 -8.98 1.45
N TYR A 55 -0.30 -7.81 1.76
CA TYR A 55 -1.00 -6.77 2.49
C TYR A 55 -1.06 -5.53 1.63
N VAL A 56 -2.18 -4.83 1.69
CA VAL A 56 -2.37 -3.57 0.97
C VAL A 56 -2.52 -2.47 2.00
N LEU A 57 -1.56 -1.56 1.99
CA LEU A 57 -1.57 -0.32 2.76
C LEU A 57 -2.21 0.76 1.89
N THR A 58 -3.37 1.24 2.30
CA THR A 58 -4.10 2.30 1.60
C THR A 58 -3.98 3.60 2.38
N PHE A 59 -3.36 4.59 1.77
CA PHE A 59 -3.26 5.95 2.28
C PHE A 59 -4.26 6.80 1.51
N ARG A 60 -5.23 7.39 2.20
CA ARG A 60 -6.22 8.29 1.60
C ARG A 60 -6.04 9.67 2.22
N LYS A 61 -5.83 10.68 1.38
CA LYS A 61 -5.79 12.08 1.80
C LYS A 61 -6.59 12.92 0.83
N GLU A 62 -7.36 13.83 1.38
CA GLU A 62 -8.01 14.89 0.61
C GLU A 62 -7.05 16.08 0.56
N LEU A 63 -6.57 16.41 -0.64
CA LEU A 63 -5.73 17.57 -0.86
C LEU A 63 -6.62 18.73 -1.24
N ALA A 64 -6.68 19.76 -0.39
CA ALA A 64 -7.32 21.01 -0.72
C ALA A 64 -6.38 21.80 -1.64
N ALA A 65 -6.76 21.93 -2.92
CA ALA A 65 -6.23 22.93 -3.84
C ALA A 65 -7.20 24.12 -3.85
N GLU A 66 -6.72 25.31 -4.23
CA GLU A 66 -7.34 26.64 -4.04
C GLU A 66 -8.87 26.74 -4.16
N ASP A 67 -9.52 25.91 -4.99
CA ASP A 67 -11.00 25.84 -5.10
C ASP A 67 -11.55 24.40 -5.22
N LEU A 68 -10.71 23.36 -5.06
CA LEU A 68 -11.11 21.96 -5.27
C LEU A 68 -10.46 21.00 -4.27
N VAL A 69 -11.27 20.10 -3.72
CA VAL A 69 -10.80 18.97 -2.91
C VAL A 69 -10.53 17.78 -3.83
N LEU A 70 -9.25 17.40 -3.98
CA LEU A 70 -8.85 16.25 -4.78
C LEU A 70 -8.53 15.06 -3.86
N PRO A 71 -9.33 13.97 -3.91
CA PRO A 71 -9.06 12.79 -3.12
C PRO A 71 -7.87 12.03 -3.73
N ARG A 72 -6.72 12.08 -3.08
CA ARG A 72 -5.54 11.32 -3.49
C ARG A 72 -5.43 10.04 -2.70
N VAL A 73 -5.34 8.91 -3.42
CA VAL A 73 -5.25 7.58 -2.81
C VAL A 73 -3.98 6.89 -3.26
N VAL A 74 -3.09 6.61 -2.32
CA VAL A 74 -1.86 5.83 -2.55
C VAL A 74 -2.07 4.44 -1.97
N ARG A 75 -1.89 3.40 -2.80
CA ARG A 75 -2.01 2.00 -2.41
C ARG A 75 -0.66 1.32 -2.58
N ALA A 76 -0.04 0.94 -1.47
CA ALA A 76 1.18 0.15 -1.45
C ALA A 76 0.84 -1.31 -1.14
N THR A 77 1.13 -2.20 -2.08
CA THR A 77 1.05 -3.65 -1.89
C THR A 77 2.39 -4.14 -1.36
N VAL A 78 2.39 -4.82 -0.23
CA VAL A 78 3.57 -5.29 0.48
C VAL A 78 3.45 -6.77 0.83
N THR A 79 4.55 -7.49 0.90
CA THR A 79 4.58 -8.87 1.41
C THR A 79 4.55 -8.89 2.94
N GLY A 80 4.32 -10.06 3.55
CA GLY A 80 4.48 -10.25 4.99
C GLY A 80 5.87 -9.84 5.51
N ASP A 81 6.92 -10.03 4.71
CA ASP A 81 8.30 -9.62 5.03
C ASP A 81 8.57 -8.11 4.87
N GLY A 82 7.56 -7.32 4.47
CA GLY A 82 7.69 -5.88 4.26
C GLY A 82 8.34 -5.45 2.95
N LYS A 83 8.46 -6.36 1.98
CA LYS A 83 8.88 -5.99 0.63
C LYS A 83 7.73 -5.32 -0.10
N VAL A 84 7.95 -4.09 -0.57
CA VAL A 84 6.99 -3.39 -1.44
C VAL A 84 6.99 -4.05 -2.81
N ILE A 85 5.83 -4.58 -3.20
CA ILE A 85 5.61 -5.27 -4.46
C ILE A 85 5.16 -4.29 -5.54
N LYS A 86 4.24 -3.38 -5.17
CA LYS A 86 3.64 -2.41 -6.09
C LYS A 86 3.15 -1.19 -5.34
N VAL A 87 3.39 -0.02 -5.89
CA VAL A 87 2.74 1.23 -5.45
C VAL A 87 1.84 1.69 -6.58
N SER A 88 0.58 2.02 -6.25
CA SER A 88 -0.40 2.52 -7.20
C SER A 88 -0.97 3.82 -6.66
N VAL A 89 -0.98 4.85 -7.49
CA VAL A 89 -1.53 6.16 -7.13
C VAL A 89 -2.80 6.38 -7.92
N SER A 90 -3.88 6.71 -7.24
CA SER A 90 -5.12 7.18 -7.84
C SER A 90 -5.20 8.69 -7.61
N LYS A 91 -5.36 9.44 -8.70
CA LYS A 91 -5.69 10.87 -8.72
C LYS A 91 -7.17 11.05 -9.02
#